data_AF-A0AAW8VIT0-F1
#
_entry.id   AF-A0AAW8VIT0-F1
#
_cell.length_a   1.000
_cell.length_b   1.000
_cell.length_c   1.000
_cell.angle_alpha   90.00
_cell.angle_beta   90.00
_cell.angle_gamma   90.00
#
_symmetry.space_group_name_H-M   'P 1'
#
loop_
_entity.id
_entity.type
_entity.pdbx_description
1 polymer ?
#
loop_
_entity_poly.entity_id
_entity_poly.type
_entity_poly.pdbx_seq_one_letter_code
_entity_poly.pdbx_strand_id
1 'polypeptide(L)'
;MNYPTMWEVREVYGIEVLRDWVAVMIEDLNDFCNVRDKMKSTQKDEAAHIISCEYGHLNIAEVALFFLKVKSGTFGEFYGILDTVRLMSIMKKFMAERMKALASYYDRKEKEDAERERVKREAEAVPPEIARQWIKEGKFSETLSLFLGGSR
;
A
#
# COMPACT_ATOMS: atom_id res chain seq x y z
N MET A 1 -1.68 -6.06 9.86
CA MET A 1 -1.17 -7.39 9.49
C MET A 1 -0.24 -7.20 8.30
N ASN A 2 0.98 -7.75 8.34
CA ASN A 2 1.89 -7.70 7.20
C ASN A 2 1.61 -8.93 6.33
N TYR A 3 1.27 -8.74 5.06
CA TYR A 3 0.97 -9.82 4.12
C TYR A 3 2.12 -9.93 3.12
N PRO A 4 2.55 -11.15 2.75
CA PRO A 4 3.60 -11.32 1.77
C PRO A 4 3.16 -10.85 0.39
N THR A 5 4.09 -10.26 -0.34
CA THR A 5 4.03 -9.97 -1.77
C THR A 5 3.96 -11.26 -2.57
N MET A 6 3.37 -11.20 -3.77
CA MET A 6 3.42 -12.32 -4.71
C MET A 6 4.87 -12.70 -5.05
N TRP A 7 5.80 -11.74 -5.08
CA TRP A 7 7.23 -12.05 -5.19
C TRP A 7 7.75 -12.87 -4.01
N GLU A 8 7.45 -12.50 -2.77
CA GLU A 8 7.85 -13.31 -1.60
C GLU A 8 7.23 -14.71 -1.63
N VAL A 9 5.96 -14.83 -2.05
CA VAL A 9 5.31 -16.14 -2.25
C VAL A 9 6.02 -16.95 -3.33
N ARG A 10 6.38 -16.33 -4.45
CA ARG A 10 7.14 -16.97 -5.54
C ARG A 10 8.50 -17.47 -5.06
N GLU A 11 9.22 -16.69 -4.26
CA GLU A 11 10.54 -17.09 -3.74
C GLU A 11 10.45 -18.34 -2.85
N VAL A 12 9.38 -18.46 -2.06
CA VAL A 12 9.19 -19.57 -1.12
C VAL A 12 8.60 -20.82 -1.79
N TYR A 13 7.58 -20.65 -2.63
CA TYR A 13 6.77 -21.76 -3.17
C TYR A 13 6.97 -22.01 -4.67
N GLY A 14 7.70 -21.14 -5.36
CA GLY A 14 7.91 -21.22 -6.80
C GLY A 14 6.84 -20.50 -7.62
N ILE A 15 7.18 -20.21 -8.88
CA ILE A 15 6.30 -19.47 -9.79
C ILE A 15 5.04 -20.25 -10.19
N GLU A 16 5.13 -21.57 -10.34
CA GLU A 16 3.98 -22.40 -10.73
C GLU A 16 2.90 -22.37 -9.64
N VAL A 17 3.26 -22.52 -8.37
CA VAL A 17 2.31 -22.44 -7.25
C VAL A 17 1.64 -21.06 -7.17
N LEU A 18 2.41 -19.98 -7.39
CA LEU A 18 1.85 -18.64 -7.45
C LEU A 18 0.85 -18.50 -8.60
N ARG A 19 1.20 -18.97 -9.80
CA ARG A 19 0.32 -18.90 -10.97
C ARG A 19 -0.96 -19.69 -10.75
N ASP A 20 -0.87 -20.91 -10.21
CA ASP A 20 -2.03 -21.75 -9.90
C ASP A 20 -2.96 -21.03 -8.92
N TRP A 21 -2.39 -20.40 -7.89
CA TRP A 21 -3.17 -19.61 -6.94
C TRP A 21 -3.91 -18.44 -7.62
N VAL A 22 -3.22 -17.69 -8.50
CA VAL A 22 -3.87 -16.60 -9.26
C VAL A 22 -4.92 -17.16 -10.24
N ALA A 23 -4.65 -18.29 -10.89
CA ALA A 23 -5.57 -18.93 -11.82
C ALA A 23 -6.87 -19.36 -11.12
N VAL A 24 -6.78 -19.88 -9.88
CA VAL A 24 -7.96 -20.19 -9.05
C VAL A 24 -8.80 -18.94 -8.77
N MET A 25 -8.17 -17.80 -8.47
CA MET A 25 -8.88 -16.53 -8.26
C MET A 25 -9.57 -16.04 -9.55
N ILE A 26 -8.94 -16.24 -10.71
CA ILE A 26 -9.52 -15.91 -12.01
C ILE A 26 -10.67 -16.85 -12.36
N GLU A 27 -10.56 -18.15 -12.06
CA GLU A 27 -11.64 -19.12 -12.22
C GLU A 27 -12.86 -18.70 -11.42
N ASP A 28 -12.65 -18.39 -10.13
CA ASP A 28 -13.69 -17.95 -9.21
C ASP A 28 -14.36 -16.63 -9.69
N LEU A 29 -13.59 -15.71 -10.30
CA LEU A 29 -14.17 -14.53 -10.95
C LEU A 29 -14.98 -14.91 -12.19
N ASN A 30 -14.42 -15.75 -13.07
CA ASN A 30 -15.03 -16.17 -14.32
C ASN A 30 -16.34 -16.94 -14.08
N ASP A 31 -16.43 -17.70 -13.00
CA ASP A 31 -17.63 -18.41 -12.60
C ASP A 31 -18.68 -17.53 -11.95
N PHE A 32 -18.24 -16.55 -11.16
CA PHE A 32 -19.12 -15.55 -10.57
C PHE A 32 -19.77 -14.65 -11.63
N CYS A 33 -19.03 -14.28 -12.68
CA CYS A 33 -19.52 -13.39 -13.72
C CYS A 33 -20.56 -14.08 -14.61
N ASN A 34 -21.79 -13.54 -14.61
CA ASN A 34 -22.85 -13.96 -15.55
C ASN A 34 -22.70 -13.27 -16.92
N VAL A 35 -21.58 -13.52 -17.59
CA VAL A 35 -21.30 -13.01 -18.94
C VAL A 35 -21.66 -14.05 -20.00
N ARG A 36 -22.00 -13.60 -21.21
CA ARG A 36 -22.31 -14.48 -22.34
C ARG A 36 -21.07 -15.28 -22.74
N ASP A 37 -19.92 -14.61 -22.81
CA ASP A 37 -18.65 -15.19 -23.22
C ASP A 37 -17.66 -15.17 -22.03
N LYS A 38 -17.45 -16.35 -21.44
CA LYS A 38 -16.47 -16.61 -20.36
C LYS A 38 -15.06 -16.81 -20.91
N MET A 39 -14.05 -16.58 -20.07
CA MET A 39 -12.64 -16.87 -20.39
C MET A 39 -12.42 -18.38 -20.58
N LYS A 40 -11.72 -18.74 -21.65
CA LYS A 40 -11.22 -20.10 -21.89
C LYS A 40 -10.04 -20.42 -20.94
N SER A 41 -9.72 -21.70 -20.74
CA SER A 41 -8.58 -22.13 -19.90
C SER A 41 -7.29 -21.39 -20.26
N THR A 42 -6.92 -21.39 -21.53
CA THR A 42 -5.71 -20.73 -22.01
C THR A 42 -5.68 -19.22 -21.73
N GLN A 43 -6.84 -18.56 -21.74
CA GLN A 43 -6.93 -17.13 -21.41
C GLN A 43 -6.77 -16.89 -19.91
N LYS A 44 -7.26 -17.81 -19.06
CA LYS A 44 -7.09 -17.76 -17.60
C LYS A 44 -5.63 -17.99 -17.22
N ASP A 45 -4.98 -18.97 -17.85
CA ASP A 45 -3.56 -19.27 -17.62
C ASP A 45 -2.67 -18.09 -18.05
N GLU A 46 -2.96 -17.48 -19.20
CA GLU A 46 -2.24 -16.30 -19.68
C GLU A 46 -2.48 -15.09 -18.76
N ALA A 47 -3.72 -14.88 -18.31
CA ALA A 47 -4.02 -13.83 -17.35
C ALA A 47 -3.30 -14.04 -16.01
N ALA A 48 -3.24 -15.27 -15.51
CA ALA A 48 -2.51 -15.62 -14.30
C ALA A 48 -1.00 -15.37 -14.46
N HIS A 49 -0.45 -15.69 -15.63
CA HIS A 49 0.95 -15.40 -15.97
C HIS A 49 1.23 -13.90 -15.89
N ILE A 50 0.44 -13.09 -16.60
CA ILE A 50 0.63 -11.64 -16.67
C ILE A 50 0.50 -11.03 -15.26
N ILE A 51 -0.51 -11.44 -14.48
CA ILE A 51 -0.69 -10.94 -13.11
C ILE A 51 0.52 -11.26 -12.23
N SER A 52 1.00 -12.51 -12.29
CA SER A 52 2.13 -12.96 -11.47
C SER A 52 3.45 -12.27 -11.83
N CYS A 53 3.66 -11.93 -13.11
CA CYS A 53 4.88 -11.28 -13.59
C CYS A 53 4.84 -9.75 -13.40
N GLU A 54 3.80 -9.09 -13.90
CA GLU A 54 3.73 -7.62 -13.96
C GLU A 54 3.34 -7.00 -12.62
N TYR A 55 2.58 -7.72 -11.79
CA TYR A 55 2.02 -7.21 -10.54
C TYR A 55 2.55 -7.94 -9.30
N GLY A 56 3.69 -8.63 -9.42
CA GLY A 56 4.29 -9.42 -8.33
C GLY A 56 4.61 -8.64 -7.04
N HIS A 57 4.70 -7.31 -7.13
CA HIS A 57 4.89 -6.42 -5.98
C HIS A 57 3.62 -6.24 -5.11
N LEU A 58 2.45 -6.67 -5.58
CA LEU A 58 1.22 -6.66 -4.78
C LEU A 58 1.28 -7.76 -3.73
N ASN A 59 0.78 -7.46 -2.53
CA ASN A 59 0.57 -8.50 -1.53
C ASN A 59 -0.67 -9.35 -1.81
N ILE A 60 -0.68 -10.56 -1.27
CA ILE A 60 -1.78 -11.52 -1.49
C ILE A 60 -3.16 -10.96 -1.08
N ALA A 61 -3.20 -10.08 -0.07
CA ALA A 61 -4.45 -9.44 0.36
C ALA A 61 -4.90 -8.33 -0.61
N GLU A 62 -3.97 -7.60 -1.23
CA GLU A 62 -4.27 -6.62 -2.29
C GLU A 62 -4.80 -7.31 -3.55
N VAL A 63 -4.27 -8.48 -3.89
CA VAL A 63 -4.76 -9.29 -5.01
C VAL A 63 -6.17 -9.83 -4.70
N ALA A 64 -6.40 -10.34 -3.49
CA ALA A 64 -7.75 -10.74 -3.07
C ALA A 64 -8.73 -9.55 -3.09
N LEU A 65 -8.30 -8.37 -2.62
CA LEU A 65 -9.09 -7.14 -2.67
C LEU A 65 -9.41 -6.72 -4.10
N PHE A 66 -8.47 -6.87 -5.03
CA PHE A 66 -8.70 -6.62 -6.46
C PHE A 66 -9.88 -7.46 -6.96
N PHE A 67 -9.82 -8.79 -6.80
CA PHE A 67 -10.91 -9.67 -7.24
C PHE A 67 -12.24 -9.37 -6.55
N LEU A 68 -12.22 -9.05 -5.24
CA LEU A 68 -13.41 -8.63 -4.51
C LEU A 68 -14.04 -7.36 -5.10
N LYS A 69 -13.23 -6.32 -5.39
CA LYS A 69 -13.70 -5.06 -5.98
C LYS A 69 -14.26 -5.25 -7.39
N VAL A 70 -13.64 -6.14 -8.15
CA VAL A 70 -14.14 -6.52 -9.48
C VAL A 70 -15.52 -7.17 -9.33
N LYS A 71 -15.67 -8.13 -8.42
CA LYS A 71 -16.96 -8.80 -8.16
C LYS A 71 -18.03 -7.86 -7.61
N SER A 72 -17.65 -6.83 -6.85
CA SER A 72 -18.59 -5.80 -6.36
C SER A 72 -18.96 -4.76 -7.42
N GLY A 73 -18.47 -4.87 -8.66
CA GLY A 73 -18.79 -3.94 -9.73
C GLY A 73 -18.11 -2.57 -9.63
N THR A 74 -17.08 -2.43 -8.78
CA THR A 74 -16.39 -1.13 -8.56
C THR A 74 -15.81 -0.55 -9.86
N PHE A 75 -15.43 -1.41 -10.80
CA PHE A 75 -14.79 -1.00 -12.06
C PHE A 75 -15.73 -0.95 -13.27
N GLY A 76 -17.04 -1.10 -13.04
CA GLY A 76 -18.08 -1.15 -14.06
C GLY A 76 -18.43 -2.57 -14.50
N GLU A 77 -19.37 -2.67 -15.44
CA GLU A 77 -19.89 -3.93 -15.96
C GLU A 77 -19.00 -4.56 -17.04
N PHE A 78 -19.11 -5.88 -17.19
CA PHE A 78 -18.38 -6.65 -18.20
C PHE A 78 -19.08 -6.74 -19.56
N TYR A 79 -20.14 -5.97 -19.84
CA TYR A 79 -20.82 -5.90 -21.16
C TYR A 79 -20.84 -7.21 -21.98
N GLY A 80 -21.24 -8.32 -21.35
CA GLY A 80 -21.38 -9.64 -21.97
C GLY A 80 -20.09 -10.43 -22.28
N ILE A 81 -18.89 -9.89 -22.09
CA ILE A 81 -17.61 -10.57 -22.38
C ILE A 81 -16.62 -10.33 -21.25
N LEU A 82 -16.03 -11.42 -20.74
CA LEU A 82 -14.85 -11.38 -19.87
C LEU A 82 -13.67 -12.02 -20.62
N ASP A 83 -12.60 -11.24 -20.81
CA ASP A 83 -11.35 -11.70 -21.43
C ASP A 83 -10.13 -11.14 -20.67
N THR A 84 -8.94 -11.68 -21.01
CA THR A 84 -7.67 -11.26 -20.42
C THR A 84 -7.42 -9.76 -20.58
N VAL A 85 -7.72 -9.16 -21.73
CA VAL A 85 -7.47 -7.75 -22.02
C VAL A 85 -8.32 -6.85 -21.13
N ARG A 86 -9.59 -7.21 -20.95
CA ARG A 86 -10.52 -6.50 -20.08
C ARG A 86 -10.11 -6.61 -18.62
N LEU A 87 -9.70 -7.80 -18.17
CA LEU A 87 -9.16 -7.99 -16.83
C LEU A 87 -7.92 -7.11 -16.59
N MET A 88 -6.99 -7.04 -17.56
CA MET A 88 -5.81 -6.16 -17.46
C MET A 88 -6.17 -4.67 -17.47
N SER A 89 -7.19 -4.27 -18.23
CA SER A 89 -7.71 -2.90 -18.20
C SER A 89 -8.23 -2.53 -16.81
N ILE A 90 -8.95 -3.44 -16.15
CA ILE A 90 -9.44 -3.24 -14.79
C ILE A 90 -8.29 -3.24 -13.77
N MET A 91 -7.29 -4.11 -13.94
CA MET A 91 -6.09 -4.10 -13.11
C MET A 91 -5.38 -2.74 -13.14
N LYS A 92 -5.26 -2.10 -14.30
CA LYS A 92 -4.72 -0.73 -14.41
C LYS A 92 -5.51 0.30 -13.59
N LYS A 93 -6.85 0.20 -13.58
CA LYS A 93 -7.71 1.06 -12.75
C LYS A 93 -7.48 0.80 -11.26
N PHE A 94 -7.39 -0.46 -10.86
CA PHE A 94 -7.07 -0.83 -9.48
C PHE A 94 -5.71 -0.28 -9.04
N MET A 95 -4.69 -0.36 -9.89
CA MET A 95 -3.37 0.22 -9.59
C MET A 95 -3.40 1.74 -9.41
N ALA A 96 -4.20 2.45 -10.22
CA ALA A 96 -4.40 3.89 -10.05
C ALA A 96 -5.08 4.22 -8.70
N GLU A 97 -6.11 3.46 -8.32
CA GLU A 97 -6.75 3.61 -7.00
C GLU A 97 -5.78 3.32 -5.86
N ARG A 98 -5.00 2.24 -5.98
CA ARG A 98 -3.98 1.86 -5.01
C ARG A 98 -2.94 2.97 -4.83
N MET A 99 -2.44 3.53 -5.93
CA MET A 99 -1.47 4.62 -5.88
C MET A 99 -2.02 5.84 -5.15
N LYS A 100 -3.27 6.22 -5.43
CA LYS A 100 -3.95 7.32 -4.74
C LYS A 100 -4.15 7.04 -3.25
N ALA A 101 -4.54 5.82 -2.89
CA ALA A 101 -4.73 5.41 -1.50
C ALA A 101 -3.41 5.45 -0.71
N LEU A 102 -2.32 4.96 -1.30
CA LEU A 102 -0.98 5.02 -0.71
C LEU A 102 -0.50 6.45 -0.54
N ALA A 103 -0.64 7.30 -1.56
CA ALA A 103 -0.29 8.72 -1.48
C ALA A 103 -1.03 9.41 -0.32
N SER A 104 -2.36 9.22 -0.24
CA SER A 104 -3.16 9.77 0.85
C SER A 104 -2.77 9.23 2.24
N TYR A 105 -2.33 7.97 2.32
CA TYR A 105 -1.86 7.38 3.58
C TYR A 105 -0.54 8.01 4.02
N TYR A 106 0.44 8.13 3.11
CA TYR A 106 1.73 8.73 3.43
C TYR A 106 1.62 10.21 3.77
N ASP A 107 0.81 10.99 3.03
CA ASP A 107 0.55 12.40 3.34
C ASP A 107 -0.04 12.58 4.74
N ARG A 108 -0.98 11.71 5.13
CA ARG A 108 -1.58 11.75 6.46
C ARG A 108 -0.57 11.35 7.53
N LYS A 109 0.21 10.30 7.28
CA LYS A 109 1.26 9.85 8.21
C LYS A 109 2.30 10.94 8.42
N GLU A 110 2.79 11.60 7.37
CA GLU A 110 3.73 12.71 7.50
C GLU A 110 3.17 13.87 8.36
N LYS A 111 1.89 14.22 8.18
CA LYS A 111 1.24 15.25 9.00
C LYS A 111 1.12 14.82 10.47
N GLU A 112 0.74 13.57 10.71
CA GLU A 112 0.65 13.00 12.06
C GLU A 112 2.04 12.96 12.72
N ASP A 113 3.08 12.58 11.99
CA ASP A 113 4.46 12.51 12.46
C ASP A 113 5.00 13.93 12.77
N ALA A 114 4.74 14.90 11.89
CA ALA A 114 5.12 16.30 12.10
C ALA A 114 4.42 16.91 13.31
N GLU A 115 3.14 16.63 13.52
CA GLU A 115 2.39 17.12 14.68
C GLU A 115 2.93 16.51 15.97
N ARG A 116 3.23 15.20 15.99
CA ARG A 116 3.86 14.56 17.16
C ARG A 116 5.20 15.19 17.49
N GLU A 117 6.01 15.52 16.49
CA GLU A 117 7.30 16.18 16.69
C GLU A 117 7.14 17.61 17.20
N ARG A 118 6.13 18.35 16.73
CA ARG A 118 5.78 19.69 17.24
C ARG A 118 5.37 19.63 18.70
N VAL A 119 4.44 18.74 19.06
CA VAL A 119 3.97 18.56 20.44
C VAL A 119 5.13 18.16 21.36
N LYS A 120 6.03 17.28 20.90
CA LYS A 120 7.22 16.89 21.66
C LYS A 120 8.15 18.08 21.93
N ARG A 121 8.43 18.90 20.90
CA ARG A 121 9.25 20.12 21.04
C ARG A 121 8.60 21.14 21.97
N GLU A 122 7.28 21.31 21.92
CA GLU A 122 6.54 22.20 22.81
C GLU A 122 6.57 21.69 24.26
N ALA A 123 6.47 20.37 24.48
CA ALA A 123 6.57 19.77 25.81
C ALA A 123 8.00 19.85 26.39
N GLU A 124 9.03 19.76 25.54
CA GLU A 124 10.44 19.90 25.92
C GLU A 124 10.91 21.37 26.02
N ALA A 125 10.09 22.33 25.54
CA ALA A 125 10.44 23.74 25.53
C ALA A 125 10.47 24.31 26.96
N VAL A 126 11.57 24.98 27.30
CA VAL A 126 11.69 25.72 28.56
C VAL A 126 10.76 26.94 28.52
N PRO A 127 9.85 27.13 29.51
CA PRO A 127 8.96 28.28 29.54
C PRO A 127 9.72 29.61 29.50
N PRO A 128 9.21 30.65 28.81
CA PRO A 128 9.93 31.93 28.63
C PRO A 128 10.31 32.65 29.91
N GLU A 129 9.58 32.42 31.00
CA GLU A 129 9.85 32.99 32.32
C GLU A 129 11.09 32.37 32.97
N ILE A 130 11.20 31.04 32.90
CA ILE A 130 12.37 30.29 33.39
C ILE A 130 13.61 30.66 32.58
N ALA A 131 13.48 30.75 31.26
CA ALA A 131 14.56 31.19 30.39
C ALA A 131 15.06 32.61 30.74
N ARG A 132 14.15 33.55 31.03
CA ARG A 132 14.49 34.90 31.48
C ARG A 132 15.18 34.92 32.84
N GLN A 133 14.80 34.03 33.75
CA GLN A 133 15.45 33.88 35.05
C GLN A 133 16.89 33.38 34.90
N TRP A 134 17.13 32.36 34.06
CA TRP A 134 18.49 31.85 33.80
C TRP A 134 19.43 32.91 33.19
N ILE A 135 18.90 33.79 32.33
CA ILE A 135 19.66 34.91 31.76
C ILE A 135 20.05 35.91 32.86
N LYS A 136 19.11 36.27 33.75
CA LYS A 136 19.38 37.17 34.88
C LYS A 136 20.40 36.59 35.87
N GLU A 137 20.34 35.28 36.09
CA GLU A 137 21.27 34.56 36.97
C GLU A 137 22.63 34.27 36.31
N GLY A 138 22.82 34.61 35.03
CA GLY A 138 24.06 34.35 34.29
C GLY A 138 24.31 32.88 33.93
N LYS A 139 23.36 31.97 34.21
CA LYS A 139 23.46 30.52 34.02
C LYS A 139 23.13 30.05 32.60
N PHE A 140 22.65 30.95 31.75
CA PHE A 140 22.21 30.62 30.41
C PHE A 140 23.34 30.01 29.55
N SER A 141 24.57 30.53 29.64
CA SER A 141 25.73 30.02 28.88
C SER A 141 26.16 28.61 29.28
N GLU A 142 26.06 28.24 30.57
CA GLU A 142 26.36 26.88 31.06
C GLU A 142 25.33 25.86 30.55
N THR A 143 24.05 26.23 30.57
CA THR A 143 22.95 25.34 30.14
C THR A 143 22.86 25.11 28.63
N LEU A 144 23.27 26.09 27.81
CA LEU A 144 23.30 25.94 26.35
C LEU A 144 24.22 24.80 25.89
N SER A 145 25.31 24.56 26.61
CA SER A 145 26.24 23.46 26.32
C SER A 145 25.63 22.06 26.54
N LEU A 146 24.62 21.95 27.41
CA LEU A 146 23.88 20.72 27.70
C LEU A 146 22.72 20.48 26.70
N PHE A 147 22.03 21.54 26.26
CA PHE A 147 20.92 21.44 25.30
C PHE A 147 21.39 21.32 23.85
N LEU A 148 22.52 21.92 23.49
CA LEU A 148 23.11 21.82 22.15
C LEU A 148 23.97 20.57 21.94
N GLY A 149 23.92 19.61 22.87
CA GLY A 149 24.41 18.23 22.72
C GLY A 149 25.61 18.07 21.79
N GLY A 150 26.81 18.17 22.36
CA GLY A 150 28.10 18.16 21.67
C GLY A 150 28.16 17.43 20.34
N SER A 151 28.38 18.20 19.27
CA SER A 151 29.09 17.71 18.09
C SER A 151 30.52 17.35 18.50
N ARG A 152 30.80 16.04 18.56
CA ARG A 152 32.11 15.48 18.23
C ARG A 152 31.90 14.39 17.21
#